data_AF-M3F9F1-F1
#
_entry.id   AF-M3F9F1-F1
#
_cell.length_a   1.000
_cell.length_b   1.000
_cell.length_c   1.000
_cell.angle_alpha   90.00
_cell.angle_beta   90.00
_cell.angle_gamma   90.00
#
_symmetry.space_group_name_H-M   'P 1'
#
loop_
_entity.id
_entity.type
_entity.pdbx_description
1 polymer ?
#
loop_
_entity_poly.entity_id
_entity_poly.type
_entity_poly.pdbx_seq_one_letter_code
_entity_poly.pdbx_strand_id
1 'polypeptide(L)' 'MANCSACHNQNPAVDGTIGPAIQGSNFELLKARIVEGTYPPGYTPKRKSRIMTKLPLTDVQIRNIEAFLNTLR' A
#
# COMPACT_ATOMS: atom_id res chain seq x y z
N MET A 1 5.78 -11.55 9.79
CA MET A 1 6.07 -10.39 8.91
C MET A 1 5.18 -10.48 7.68
N ALA A 2 4.50 -9.39 7.32
CA ALA A 2 3.82 -9.31 6.02
C ALA A 2 4.87 -9.04 4.93
N ASN A 3 4.97 -9.92 3.94
CA ASN A 3 5.95 -9.82 2.85
C ASN A 3 5.43 -8.87 1.75
N CYS A 4 5.38 -7.56 2.02
CA CYS A 4 4.93 -6.56 1.05
C CYS A 4 5.69 -6.64 -0.28
N SER A 5 6.99 -6.99 -0.21
CA SER A 5 7.90 -7.15 -1.34
C SER A 5 7.61 -8.36 -2.23
N ALA A 6 6.70 -9.27 -1.83
CA ALA A 6 6.29 -10.38 -2.70
C ALA A 6 5.49 -9.89 -3.91
N CYS A 7 4.75 -8.79 -3.74
CA CYS A 7 3.94 -8.18 -4.80
C CYS A 7 4.46 -6.81 -5.21
N HIS A 8 4.96 -6.01 -4.26
CA HIS A 8 5.49 -4.68 -4.51
C HIS A 8 7.01 -4.70 -4.64
N ASN A 9 7.57 -3.66 -5.26
CA ASN A 9 9.02 -3.51 -5.35
C ASN A 9 9.61 -3.07 -3.99
N GLN A 10 10.87 -3.44 -3.71
CA GLN A 10 11.61 -2.94 -2.56
C GLN A 10 11.82 -1.42 -2.64
N ASN A 11 12.00 -0.89 -3.85
CA ASN A 11 11.91 0.54 -4.11
C ASN A 11 10.43 0.93 -4.32
N PRO A 12 9.78 1.59 -3.34
CA PRO A 12 8.36 1.94 -3.42
C PRO A 12 7.98 2.88 -4.57
N ALA A 13 8.95 3.57 -5.18
CA ALA A 13 8.72 4.43 -6.34
C ALA A 13 8.61 3.65 -7.67
N VAL A 14 8.94 2.36 -7.66
CA VAL A 14 8.93 1.49 -8.84
C VAL A 14 7.81 0.47 -8.72
N ASP A 15 7.20 0.13 -9.86
CA ASP A 15 6.22 -0.95 -9.92
C ASP A 15 6.84 -2.30 -9.52
N GLY A 16 6.10 -3.09 -8.74
CA GLY A 16 6.44 -4.48 -8.47
C GLY A 16 5.96 -5.40 -9.59
N THR A 17 6.19 -6.70 -9.42
CA THR A 17 5.73 -7.73 -10.36
C THR A 17 4.20 -7.82 -10.42
N ILE A 18 3.51 -7.50 -9.32
CA ILE A 18 2.05 -7.59 -9.19
C ILE A 18 1.45 -6.25 -8.74
N GLY A 19 2.02 -5.67 -7.69
CA GLY A 19 1.56 -4.43 -7.06
C GLY A 19 2.15 -3.20 -7.73
N PRO A 20 1.42 -2.07 -7.78
CA PRO A 20 1.95 -0.82 -8.32
C PRO A 20 3.00 -0.18 -7.40
N ALA A 21 3.68 0.85 -7.89
CA ALA A 21 4.43 1.80 -7.09
C ALA A 21 3.51 2.47 -6.05
N ILE A 22 3.97 2.51 -4.80
CA ILE A 22 3.20 2.95 -3.63
C ILE A 22 3.88 4.09 -2.85
N GLN A 23 5.02 4.61 -3.32
CA GLN A 23 5.66 5.80 -2.76
C GLN A 23 4.65 6.93 -2.59
N GLY A 24 4.72 7.63 -1.45
CA GLY A 24 3.85 8.76 -1.16
C GLY A 24 2.43 8.41 -0.71
N SER A 25 2.08 7.13 -0.57
CA SER A 25 0.74 6.74 -0.09
C SER A 25 0.52 7.23 1.34
N ASN A 26 -0.66 7.80 1.60
CA ASN A 26 -1.06 8.30 2.92
C ASN A 26 -1.77 7.23 3.76
N PHE A 27 -1.96 7.52 5.05
CA PHE A 27 -2.61 6.63 6.01
C PHE A 27 -4.00 6.17 5.55
N GLU A 28 -4.85 7.08 5.05
CA GLU A 28 -6.22 6.76 4.65
C GLU A 28 -6.26 5.77 3.49
N LEU A 29 -5.45 5.99 2.45
CA LEU A 29 -5.32 5.08 1.32
C LEU A 29 -4.79 3.72 1.77
N LEU A 30 -3.76 3.71 2.62
CA LEU A 30 -3.15 2.49 3.12
C LEU A 30 -4.14 1.68 3.96
N LYS A 31 -4.89 2.31 4.87
CA LYS A 31 -5.89 1.63 5.71
C LYS A 31 -7.03 1.07 4.87
N ALA A 32 -7.59 1.86 3.97
CA ALA A 32 -8.64 1.41 3.05
C ALA A 32 -8.17 0.22 2.21
N ARG A 33 -6.95 0.28 1.66
CA ARG A 33 -6.45 -0.79 0.80
C ARG A 33 -6.04 -2.04 1.57
N ILE A 34 -5.27 -1.89 2.65
CA ILE A 34 -4.65 -3.00 3.39
C ILE A 34 -5.67 -3.71 4.28
N VAL A 35 -6.48 -2.96 5.02
CA VAL A 35 -7.38 -3.52 6.04
C VAL A 35 -8.77 -3.77 5.45
N GLU A 36 -9.32 -2.78 4.75
CA GLU A 36 -10.70 -2.83 4.27
C GLU A 36 -10.82 -3.51 2.89
N GLY A 37 -9.74 -3.52 2.10
CA GLY A 37 -9.69 -4.03 0.73
C GLY A 37 -10.37 -3.12 -0.30
N THR A 38 -10.60 -1.86 0.06
CA THR A 38 -11.32 -0.83 -0.70
C THR A 38 -10.38 0.27 -1.16
N TYR A 39 -10.94 1.40 -1.58
CA TYR A 39 -10.23 2.65 -1.87
C TYR A 39 -11.04 3.84 -1.34
N PRO A 40 -10.40 4.94 -0.94
CA PRO A 40 -11.11 6.16 -0.55
C PRO A 40 -11.96 6.73 -1.70
N PRO A 41 -13.04 7.47 -1.40
CA PRO A 41 -13.84 8.14 -2.43
C PRO A 41 -12.99 9.03 -3.35
N GLY A 42 -13.27 8.97 -4.66
CA GLY A 42 -12.52 9.74 -5.67
C GLY A 42 -11.14 9.19 -6.03
N TYR A 43 -10.64 8.16 -5.35
CA TYR A 43 -9.37 7.54 -5.69
C TYR A 43 -9.49 6.62 -6.91
N THR A 44 -8.63 6.83 -7.91
CA THR A 44 -8.53 5.94 -9.08
C THR A 44 -7.38 4.94 -8.89
N PRO A 45 -7.66 3.62 -8.82
CA PRO A 45 -6.62 2.61 -8.67
C PRO A 45 -5.62 2.58 -9.83
N LYS A 46 -4.32 2.52 -9.51
CA LYS A 46 -3.22 2.37 -10.49
C LYS A 46 -3.23 1.03 -11.25
N ARG A 47 -3.97 0.04 -10.74
CA ARG A 47 -4.17 -1.28 -11.34
C ARG A 47 -5.63 -1.68 -11.21
N LYS A 48 -6.15 -2.40 -12.21
CA LYS A 48 -7.53 -2.93 -12.21
C LYS A 48 -7.67 -4.20 -11.36
N SER A 49 -6.57 -4.89 -11.09
CA SER A 49 -6.57 -6.12 -10.30
C SER A 49 -6.90 -5.84 -8.82
N ARG A 50 -7.59 -6.78 -8.18
CA ARG A 50 -7.94 -6.74 -6.74
C ARG A 50 -7.26 -7.85 -5.94
N ILE A 51 -6.09 -8.32 -6.41
CA ILE A 51 -5.39 -9.51 -5.91
C ILE A 51 -4.84 -9.31 -4.49
N MET A 52 -4.46 -8.08 -4.13
CA MET A 52 -3.92 -7.80 -2.80
C MET A 52 -4.95 -8.18 -1.72
N THR A 53 -4.58 -9.16 -0.91
CA THR A 53 -5.38 -9.67 0.21
C THR A 53 -5.43 -8.66 1.35
N LYS A 54 -6.49 -8.74 2.15
CA LYS A 54 -6.62 -7.94 3.36
C LYS A 54 -5.63 -8.44 4.41
N LEU A 55 -4.97 -7.52 5.11
CA LEU A 55 -4.07 -7.82 6.21
C LEU A 55 -4.61 -7.14 7.47
N PRO A 56 -4.73 -7.86 8.60
CA PRO A 56 -5.25 -7.33 9.85
C PRO A 56 -4.18 -6.51 10.59
N LEU A 57 -3.73 -5.41 9.98
CA LEU A 57 -2.74 -4.52 10.58
C LEU A 57 -3.42 -3.47 11.48
N THR A 58 -2.73 -3.08 12.54
CA THR A 58 -3.17 -1.99 13.42
C THR A 58 -2.86 -0.63 12.82
N ASP A 59 -3.54 0.42 13.29
CA ASP A 59 -3.30 1.80 12.84
C ASP A 59 -1.83 2.22 13.05
N VAL A 60 -1.18 1.76 14.14
CA VAL A 60 0.25 2.02 14.39
C VAL A 60 1.13 1.39 13.31
N GLN A 61 0.82 0.15 12.91
CA GLN A 61 1.57 -0.54 11.84
C GLN A 61 1.36 0.16 10.49
N ILE A 62 0.15 0.63 10.19
CA ILE A 62 -0.14 1.39 8.96
C ILE A 62 0.62 2.72 8.95
N ARG A 63 0.68 3.45 10.07
CA ARG A 63 1.48 4.68 10.17
C ARG A 63 2.97 4.44 9.99
N ASN A 64 3.49 3.32 10.48
CA ASN A 64 4.89 2.95 10.23
C ASN A 64 5.15 2.69 8.74
N ILE A 65 4.20 2.07 8.04
CA ILE A 65 4.27 1.88 6.58
C ILE A 65 4.21 3.24 5.87
N GLU A 66 3.26 4.10 6.24
CA GLU A 66 3.18 5.47 5.70
C GLU A 66 4.50 6.22 5.89
N ALA A 67 5.09 6.18 7.09
CA ALA A 67 6.36 6.82 7.37
C ALA A 67 7.45 6.30 6.43
N PHE A 68 7.60 4.97 6.30
CA PHE A 68 8.54 4.34 5.39
C PHE A 68 8.35 4.77 3.92
N LEU A 69 7.11 4.84 3.44
CA LEU A 69 6.78 5.23 2.07
C LEU A 69 6.98 6.73 1.80
N ASN A 70 7.37 7.51 2.79
CA ASN A 70 7.56 8.95 2.71
C ASN A 70 8.97 9.40 3.16
N THR A 71 9.89 8.49 3.49
CA THR A 71 11.26 8.84 3.92
C THR A 71 12.16 9.33 2.80
N LEU A 72 11.91 8.92 1.55
CA LEU A 72 12.74 9.24 0.38
C LEU A 72 12.17 10.39 -0.48
N ARG A 73 11.59 11.41 0.16
CA ARG A 73 11.07 12.58 -0.56
C ARG A 73 12.17 13.50 -1.08
#